data_AF-D3B5L2-F1
#
_entry.id   AF-D3B5L2-F1
#
_cell.length_a   1.000
_cell.length_b   1.000
_cell.length_c   1.000
_cell.angle_alpha   90.00
_cell.angle_beta   90.00
_cell.angle_gamma   90.00
#
_symmetry.space_group_name_H-M   'P 1'
#
loop_
_entity.id
_entity.type
_entity.pdbx_description
1 polymer ?
#
loop_
_entity_poly.entity_id
_entity_poly.type
_entity_poly.pdbx_seq_one_letter_code
_entity_poly.pdbx_strand_id
1 'polypeptide(L)'
;MNSLNNTIDMNDFVCLDHLKTFEIICHQCNLLLCARCSTNHNKQHEHNKFCDHIDDIKQSLYKYQSNTQKQFKKQKTTHISTDNNNNNNSSSIFENSRILELWETIKSSNLYFRKLESTESEIKNHFHKMHQYLVVEEQRYQKPIQESKSKTLDTIKNNIEELKHIVNIINLEDRESDSEDNNNNSADTTSSYSIESIMESLNKSNSLLSFIESKDKTVFNISAFTNDKSSYKDLESLILDSIHKYNQQFKKSLIKSNKPDTPPDYQLKTESINTTMIKEMKFLQESYSWL
;
A
#
# COMPACT_ATOMS: atom_id res chain seq x y z
N MET A 1 -1.13 36.51 36.01
CA MET A 1 -1.71 36.72 37.36
C MET A 1 -3.14 36.25 37.32
N ASN A 2 -3.42 35.14 38.00
CA ASN A 2 -4.67 34.78 38.71
C ASN A 2 -4.66 33.27 38.94
N SER A 3 -3.98 32.89 40.02
CA SER A 3 -4.11 31.58 40.64
C SER A 3 -5.42 31.60 41.42
N LEU A 4 -6.43 30.88 40.94
CA LEU A 4 -7.61 30.54 41.74
C LEU A 4 -7.20 29.42 42.70
N ASN A 5 -6.77 29.84 43.89
CA ASN A 5 -6.63 28.96 45.04
C ASN A 5 -8.03 28.47 45.44
N ASN A 6 -8.44 27.30 44.96
CA ASN A 6 -9.52 26.53 45.58
C ASN A 6 -8.97 25.92 46.88
N THR A 7 -8.95 26.72 47.93
CA THR A 7 -9.00 26.19 49.30
C THR A 7 -10.40 25.63 49.47
N ILE A 8 -10.56 24.32 49.26
CA ILE A 8 -11.74 23.59 49.74
C ILE A 8 -11.77 23.85 51.25
N ASP A 9 -12.71 24.68 51.68
CA ASP A 9 -12.92 24.98 53.08
C ASP A 9 -13.29 23.67 53.77
N MET A 10 -12.56 23.28 54.81
CA MET A 10 -12.77 22.02 55.56
C MET A 10 -14.14 21.99 56.29
N ASN A 11 -15.00 22.98 56.04
CA ASN A 11 -16.36 23.12 56.57
C ASN A 11 -17.42 22.29 55.82
N ASP A 12 -17.09 21.62 54.71
CA ASP A 12 -18.08 20.90 53.89
C ASP A 12 -18.41 19.47 54.36
N PHE A 13 -17.74 18.95 55.40
CA PHE A 13 -17.98 17.58 55.89
C PHE A 13 -18.92 17.51 57.10
N VAL A 14 -19.94 18.39 57.11
CA VAL A 14 -20.95 18.47 58.16
C VAL A 14 -22.34 18.21 57.61
N CYS A 15 -23.13 17.46 58.38
CA CYS A 15 -24.55 17.29 58.18
C CYS A 15 -25.26 18.64 58.32
N LEU A 16 -25.88 19.13 57.25
CA LEU A 16 -26.56 20.43 57.24
C LEU A 16 -27.73 20.49 58.23
N ASP A 17 -28.43 19.38 58.46
CA ASP A 17 -29.59 19.34 59.37
C ASP A 17 -29.20 19.43 60.85
N HIS A 18 -27.98 19.01 61.18
CA HIS A 18 -27.55 18.84 62.56
C HIS A 18 -26.26 19.59 62.91
N LEU A 19 -25.62 20.22 61.92
CA LEU A 19 -24.33 20.91 62.00
C LEU A 19 -23.25 20.06 62.70
N LYS A 20 -23.24 18.76 62.40
CA LYS A 20 -22.31 17.76 62.97
C LYS A 20 -21.54 17.05 61.87
N THR A 21 -20.32 16.64 62.14
CA THR A 21 -19.51 15.87 61.18
C THR A 21 -20.17 14.55 60.79
N PHE A 22 -19.96 14.15 59.54
CA PHE A 22 -20.33 12.81 59.10
C PHE A 22 -19.33 11.80 59.65
N GLU A 23 -19.85 10.77 60.30
CA GLU A 23 -19.05 9.77 61.03
C GLU A 23 -19.41 8.34 60.61
N ILE A 24 -20.53 8.15 59.90
CA ILE A 24 -21.08 6.84 59.57
C ILE A 24 -21.39 6.80 58.07
N ILE A 25 -21.11 5.68 57.41
CA ILE A 25 -21.56 5.41 56.04
C ILE A 25 -22.53 4.23 56.03
N CYS A 26 -23.63 4.36 55.30
CA CYS A 26 -24.52 3.24 55.00
C CYS A 26 -24.18 2.67 53.62
N HIS A 27 -23.63 1.46 53.56
CA HIS A 27 -23.17 0.84 52.30
C HIS A 27 -24.31 0.52 51.33
N GLN A 28 -25.51 0.24 51.85
CA GLN A 28 -26.66 -0.07 51.02
C GLN A 28 -27.25 1.17 50.33
N CYS A 29 -27.15 2.33 50.97
CA CYS A 29 -27.65 3.60 50.43
C CYS A 29 -26.54 4.46 49.80
N ASN A 30 -25.27 4.11 50.05
CA ASN A 30 -24.10 4.93 49.73
C ASN A 30 -24.23 6.37 50.27
N LEU A 31 -24.70 6.51 51.51
CA LEU A 31 -24.95 7.80 52.17
C LEU A 31 -24.04 8.00 53.38
N LEU A 32 -23.53 9.22 53.53
CA LEU A 32 -22.80 9.69 54.70
C LEU A 32 -23.78 10.28 55.73
N LEU A 33 -23.65 9.86 56.98
CA LEU A 33 -24.58 10.15 58.06
C LEU A 33 -23.82 10.63 59.30
N CYS A 34 -24.33 11.67 59.97
CA CYS A 34 -23.95 11.96 61.34
C CYS A 34 -24.68 11.00 62.28
N ALA A 35 -24.25 10.90 63.55
CA ALA A 35 -24.86 9.98 64.53
C ALA A 35 -26.40 10.10 64.63
N ARG A 36 -26.95 11.32 64.52
CA ARG A 36 -28.40 11.56 64.59
C ARG A 36 -29.13 11.13 63.31
N CYS A 37 -28.56 11.45 62.14
CA CYS A 37 -29.10 10.98 60.87
C CYS A 37 -29.05 9.45 60.77
N SER A 38 -27.98 8.81 61.25
CA SER A 38 -27.86 7.35 61.26
C SER A 38 -28.96 6.68 62.09
N THR A 39 -29.25 7.21 63.27
CA THR A 39 -30.34 6.69 64.13
C THR A 39 -31.70 6.81 63.44
N ASN A 40 -31.98 7.94 62.79
CA ASN A 40 -33.24 8.13 62.07
C ASN A 40 -33.32 7.26 60.80
N HIS A 41 -32.23 7.19 60.04
CA HIS A 41 -32.09 6.34 58.85
C HIS A 41 -32.35 4.87 59.19
N ASN A 42 -31.77 4.38 60.28
CA ASN A 42 -31.95 3.00 60.73
C ASN A 42 -33.37 2.71 61.21
N LYS A 43 -34.10 3.70 61.75
CA LYS A 43 -35.53 3.56 62.08
C LYS A 43 -36.41 3.47 60.82
N GLN A 44 -35.99 4.08 59.72
CA GLN A 44 -36.75 4.12 58.47
C GLN A 44 -36.47 2.92 57.56
N HIS A 45 -35.21 2.46 57.52
CA HIS A 45 -34.75 1.48 56.53
C HIS A 45 -34.19 0.18 57.14
N GLU A 46 -34.07 0.06 58.47
CA GLU A 46 -33.47 -1.11 59.15
C GLU A 46 -32.03 -1.45 58.68
N HIS A 47 -31.25 -0.46 58.21
CA HIS A 47 -29.91 -0.67 57.66
C HIS A 47 -28.78 -0.74 58.71
N ASN A 48 -29.09 -1.01 59.98
CA ASN A 48 -28.10 -0.94 61.06
C ASN A 48 -26.89 -1.86 60.84
N LYS A 49 -27.08 -3.01 60.18
CA LYS A 49 -26.00 -3.97 59.87
C LYS A 49 -25.11 -3.56 58.70
N PHE A 50 -25.51 -2.55 57.93
CA PHE A 50 -24.80 -2.05 56.76
C PHE A 50 -24.21 -0.65 57.00
N CYS A 51 -24.23 -0.20 58.25
CA CYS A 51 -23.71 1.09 58.65
C CYS A 51 -22.40 0.88 59.41
N ASP A 52 -21.32 1.46 58.92
CA ASP A 52 -20.01 1.41 59.58
C ASP A 52 -19.60 2.80 60.02
N HIS A 53 -19.01 2.88 61.22
CA HIS A 53 -18.37 4.09 61.69
C HIS A 53 -17.03 4.28 60.98
N ILE A 54 -16.67 5.54 60.70
CA ILE A 54 -15.45 5.90 59.98
C ILE A 54 -14.19 5.40 60.71
N ASP A 55 -14.21 5.35 62.03
CA ASP A 55 -13.07 4.86 62.81
C ASP A 55 -12.87 3.35 62.69
N ASP A 56 -13.96 2.58 62.56
CA ASP A 56 -13.89 1.13 62.32
C ASP A 56 -13.34 0.84 60.91
N ILE A 57 -13.77 1.65 59.93
CA ILE A 57 -13.24 1.60 58.56
C ILE A 57 -11.74 1.94 58.57
N LYS A 58 -11.34 3.05 59.21
CA LYS A 58 -9.92 3.45 59.33
C LYS A 58 -9.10 2.35 59.98
N GLN A 59 -9.57 1.78 61.10
CA GLN A 59 -8.86 0.72 61.81
C GLN A 59 -8.68 -0.52 60.93
N SER A 60 -9.72 -0.88 60.19
CA SER A 60 -9.67 -1.97 59.22
C SER A 60 -8.62 -1.69 58.15
N LEU A 61 -8.64 -0.51 57.53
CA LEU A 61 -7.67 -0.09 56.50
C LEU A 61 -6.21 -0.09 57.02
N TYR A 62 -5.96 0.41 58.23
CA TYR A 62 -4.62 0.35 58.82
C TYR A 62 -4.13 -1.08 59.04
N LYS A 63 -5.03 -2.00 59.44
CA LYS A 63 -4.72 -3.43 59.56
C LYS A 63 -4.37 -4.04 58.20
N TYR A 64 -5.08 -3.67 57.14
CA TYR A 64 -4.75 -4.07 55.77
C TYR A 64 -3.37 -3.58 55.34
N GLN A 65 -3.12 -2.28 55.43
CA GLN A 65 -1.84 -1.69 55.02
C GLN A 65 -0.65 -2.36 55.71
N SER A 66 -0.78 -2.61 57.02
CA SER A 66 0.25 -3.27 57.83
C SER A 66 0.48 -4.74 57.44
N ASN A 67 -0.56 -5.44 56.98
CA ASN A 67 -0.48 -6.84 56.56
C ASN A 67 0.04 -7.00 55.13
N THR A 68 -0.40 -6.14 54.20
CA THR A 68 0.03 -6.14 52.80
C THR A 68 1.54 -5.90 52.69
N GLN A 69 2.09 -4.97 53.49
CA GLN A 69 3.53 -4.70 53.53
C GLN A 69 4.36 -5.90 54.05
N LYS A 70 3.77 -6.75 54.91
CA LYS A 70 4.40 -7.99 55.40
C LYS A 70 4.33 -9.12 54.38
N GLN A 71 3.25 -9.23 53.61
CA GLN A 71 3.11 -10.27 52.58
C GLN A 71 4.04 -10.05 51.39
N PHE A 72 4.21 -8.80 50.92
CA PHE A 72 5.17 -8.49 49.86
C PHE A 72 6.63 -8.74 50.27
N LYS A 73 6.96 -8.65 51.56
CA LYS A 73 8.31 -9.01 52.06
C LYS A 73 8.52 -10.53 52.16
N LYS A 74 7.48 -11.32 52.44
CA LYS A 74 7.59 -12.78 52.58
C LYS A 74 7.66 -13.55 51.25
N GLN A 75 7.11 -13.02 50.16
CA GLN A 75 7.22 -13.66 48.85
C GLN A 75 8.65 -13.65 48.26
N LYS A 76 9.61 -12.95 48.88
CA LYS A 76 11.02 -12.98 48.48
C LYS A 76 11.84 -14.09 49.15
N THR A 77 11.24 -14.84 50.08
CA THR A 77 11.88 -15.98 50.76
C THR A 77 10.98 -17.20 50.70
N THR A 78 11.06 -17.91 49.58
CA THR A 78 10.66 -19.31 49.50
C THR A 78 11.56 -20.16 50.40
N HIS A 79 11.08 -20.51 51.58
CA HIS A 79 11.28 -21.86 52.11
C HIS A 79 10.09 -22.23 53.01
N ILE A 80 9.53 -23.39 52.69
CA ILE A 80 8.37 -24.03 53.30
C ILE A 80 8.63 -24.25 54.79
N SER A 81 7.79 -23.68 55.65
CA SER A 81 7.61 -24.18 57.01
C SER A 81 6.16 -23.96 57.40
N THR A 82 5.47 -25.10 57.45
CA THR A 82 4.08 -25.29 57.83
C THR A 82 3.99 -25.09 59.33
N ASP A 83 3.39 -24.00 59.79
CA ASP A 83 2.85 -23.95 61.14
C ASP A 83 1.47 -23.31 61.12
N ASN A 84 0.51 -24.16 61.43
CA ASN A 84 -0.90 -23.85 61.64
C ASN A 84 -1.03 -22.93 62.84
N ASN A 85 -1.48 -21.69 62.62
CA ASN A 85 -2.21 -21.02 63.69
C ASN A 85 -3.42 -20.27 63.16
N ASN A 86 -4.56 -20.76 63.63
CA ASN A 86 -5.91 -20.44 63.19
C ASN A 86 -6.30 -19.11 63.81
N ASN A 87 -6.38 -18.03 63.01
CA ASN A 87 -7.00 -16.80 63.48
C ASN A 87 -7.89 -16.20 62.40
N ASN A 88 -9.19 -16.25 62.67
CA ASN A 88 -10.29 -15.80 61.83
C ASN A 88 -10.13 -14.33 61.46
N ASN A 89 -9.56 -14.06 60.29
CA ASN A 89 -9.51 -12.73 59.69
C ASN A 89 -10.19 -12.78 58.29
N SER A 90 -11.46 -13.22 58.32
CA SER A 90 -12.31 -13.53 57.16
C SER A 90 -12.57 -12.33 56.22
N SER A 91 -12.51 -11.09 56.73
CA SER A 91 -12.80 -9.90 55.92
C SER A 91 -11.70 -9.56 54.89
N SER A 92 -10.44 -9.98 55.10
CA SER A 92 -9.31 -9.56 54.24
C SER A 92 -9.07 -10.34 52.95
N ILE A 93 -9.90 -11.36 52.73
CA ILE A 93 -9.75 -12.29 51.62
C ILE A 93 -10.39 -11.73 50.35
N PHE A 94 -11.51 -11.01 50.48
CA PHE A 94 -12.33 -10.57 49.35
C PHE A 94 -11.69 -9.44 48.52
N GLU A 95 -10.98 -8.51 49.16
CA GLU A 95 -10.34 -7.39 48.47
C GLU A 95 -9.03 -7.83 47.78
N ASN A 96 -8.25 -8.69 48.42
CA ASN A 96 -7.04 -9.25 47.81
C ASN A 96 -7.37 -10.25 46.68
N SER A 97 -8.44 -11.04 46.81
CA SER A 97 -8.87 -11.93 45.72
C SER A 97 -9.26 -11.14 44.49
N ARG A 98 -9.99 -10.02 44.65
CA ARG A 98 -10.39 -9.19 43.52
C ARG A 98 -9.22 -8.54 42.81
N ILE A 99 -8.23 -8.04 43.55
CA ILE A 99 -7.01 -7.46 42.96
C ILE A 99 -6.24 -8.52 42.17
N LEU A 100 -6.11 -9.74 42.71
CA LEU A 100 -5.44 -10.85 42.02
C LEU A 100 -6.20 -11.29 40.76
N GLU A 101 -7.53 -11.38 40.82
CA GLU A 101 -8.36 -11.68 39.65
C GLU A 101 -8.20 -10.62 38.55
N LEU A 102 -8.21 -9.34 38.93
CA LEU A 102 -8.00 -8.24 37.99
C LEU A 102 -6.60 -8.32 37.36
N TRP A 103 -5.59 -8.62 38.15
CA TRP A 103 -4.22 -8.80 37.67
C TRP A 103 -4.10 -9.95 36.66
N GLU A 104 -4.63 -11.13 36.98
CA GLU A 104 -4.61 -12.28 36.05
C GLU A 104 -5.45 -12.02 34.79
N THR A 105 -6.55 -11.29 34.92
CA THR A 105 -7.35 -10.84 33.76
C THR A 105 -6.52 -9.92 32.87
N ILE A 106 -5.90 -8.87 33.42
CA ILE A 106 -5.04 -7.94 32.66
C ILE A 106 -3.91 -8.70 31.96
N LYS A 107 -3.27 -9.64 32.67
CA LYS A 107 -2.16 -10.42 32.13
C LYS A 107 -2.61 -11.33 30.98
N SER A 108 -3.73 -12.03 31.12
CA SER A 108 -4.27 -12.90 30.07
C SER A 108 -4.76 -12.09 28.86
N SER A 109 -5.42 -10.96 29.07
CA SER A 109 -5.81 -10.04 28.00
C SER A 109 -4.59 -9.51 27.23
N ASN A 110 -3.51 -9.15 27.94
CA ASN A 110 -2.28 -8.69 27.29
C ASN A 110 -1.61 -9.79 26.47
N LEU A 111 -1.56 -11.04 26.97
CA LEU A 111 -1.03 -12.17 26.20
C LEU A 111 -1.85 -12.42 24.93
N TYR A 112 -3.17 -12.34 25.03
CA TYR A 112 -4.06 -12.46 23.88
C TYR A 112 -3.84 -11.34 22.86
N PHE A 113 -3.72 -10.10 23.32
CA PHE A 113 -3.40 -8.94 22.46
C PHE A 113 -2.08 -9.15 21.70
N ARG A 114 -1.01 -9.60 22.37
CA ARG A 114 0.26 -9.92 21.69
C ARG A 114 0.13 -11.02 20.65
N LYS A 115 -0.70 -12.03 20.89
CA LYS A 115 -0.98 -13.07 19.91
C LYS A 115 -1.67 -12.49 18.67
N LEU A 116 -2.63 -11.58 18.85
CA LEU A 116 -3.29 -10.89 17.74
C LEU A 116 -2.30 -10.05 16.94
N GLU A 117 -1.41 -9.28 17.58
CA GLU A 117 -0.36 -8.52 16.89
C GLU A 117 0.54 -9.43 16.04
N SER A 118 0.95 -10.59 16.57
CA SER A 118 1.75 -11.56 15.83
C SER A 118 1.00 -12.08 14.60
N THR A 119 -0.24 -12.52 14.77
CA THR A 119 -1.07 -13.03 13.68
C THR A 119 -1.33 -11.96 12.62
N GLU A 120 -1.58 -10.71 13.01
CA GLU A 120 -1.73 -9.59 12.08
C GLU A 120 -0.45 -9.39 11.25
N SER A 121 0.73 -9.43 11.89
CA SER A 121 2.01 -9.31 11.20
C SER A 121 2.26 -10.48 10.24
N GLU A 122 1.90 -11.71 10.63
CA GLU A 122 2.00 -12.89 9.77
C GLU A 122 1.13 -12.77 8.53
N ILE A 123 -0.12 -12.32 8.68
CA ILE A 123 -1.05 -12.06 7.58
C ILE A 123 -0.46 -11.02 6.62
N LYS A 124 0.00 -9.87 7.14
CA LYS A 124 0.63 -8.82 6.33
C LYS A 124 1.82 -9.36 5.53
N ASN A 125 2.68 -10.14 6.17
CA ASN A 125 3.84 -10.73 5.51
C ASN A 125 3.46 -11.76 4.43
N HIS A 126 2.42 -12.57 4.67
CA HIS A 126 1.94 -13.54 3.68
C HIS A 126 1.48 -12.85 2.39
N PHE A 127 0.63 -11.84 2.51
CA PHE A 127 0.15 -11.07 1.35
C PHE A 127 1.25 -10.28 0.66
N HIS A 128 2.23 -9.76 1.42
CA HIS A 128 3.40 -9.10 0.84
C HIS A 128 4.21 -10.05 -0.05
N LYS A 129 4.49 -11.27 0.41
CA LYS A 129 5.19 -12.30 -0.37
C LYS A 129 4.41 -12.72 -1.62
N MET A 130 3.09 -12.88 -1.49
CA MET A 130 2.23 -13.20 -2.62
C MET A 130 2.26 -12.09 -3.68
N HIS A 131 2.17 -10.82 -3.26
CA HIS A 131 2.28 -9.68 -4.15
C HIS A 131 3.64 -9.64 -4.88
N GLN A 132 4.74 -9.83 -4.17
CA GLN A 132 6.08 -9.91 -4.77
C GLN A 132 6.16 -11.02 -5.84
N TYR A 133 5.62 -12.20 -5.55
CA TYR A 133 5.57 -13.31 -6.51
C TYR A 133 4.78 -12.94 -7.77
N LEU A 134 3.60 -12.32 -7.61
CA LEU A 134 2.77 -11.88 -8.74
C LEU A 134 3.49 -10.87 -9.64
N VAL A 135 4.21 -9.91 -9.04
CA VAL A 135 5.02 -8.93 -9.79
C VAL A 135 6.11 -9.62 -10.62
N VAL A 136 6.81 -10.61 -10.03
CA VAL A 136 7.85 -11.37 -10.74
C VAL A 136 7.25 -12.18 -11.89
N GLU A 137 6.11 -12.86 -11.67
CA GLU A 137 5.42 -13.61 -12.72
C GLU A 137 4.95 -12.70 -13.85
N GLU A 138 4.35 -11.55 -13.52
CA GLU A 138 3.95 -10.55 -14.52
C GLU A 138 5.14 -10.14 -15.41
N GLN A 139 6.27 -9.80 -14.79
CA GLN A 139 7.49 -9.42 -15.51
C GLN A 139 8.02 -10.57 -16.38
N ARG A 140 7.94 -11.82 -15.89
CA ARG A 140 8.36 -13.01 -16.64
C ARG A 140 7.59 -13.16 -17.96
N TYR A 141 6.30 -12.85 -17.98
CA TYR A 141 5.49 -12.88 -19.20
C TYR A 141 5.65 -11.64 -20.07
N GLN A 142 5.81 -10.46 -19.48
CA GLN A 142 5.98 -9.21 -20.23
C GLN A 142 7.31 -9.14 -20.99
N LYS A 143 8.40 -9.64 -20.37
CA LYS A 143 9.75 -9.55 -20.94
C LYS A 143 9.87 -10.15 -22.36
N PRO A 144 9.48 -11.41 -22.64
CA PRO A 144 9.57 -11.95 -23.99
C PRO A 144 8.69 -11.19 -25.00
N ILE A 145 7.52 -10.69 -24.57
CA ILE A 145 6.66 -9.86 -25.43
C ILE A 145 7.35 -8.55 -25.79
N GLN A 146 7.99 -7.88 -24.82
CA GLN A 146 8.74 -6.66 -25.06
C GLN A 146 9.96 -6.90 -25.97
N GLU A 147 10.69 -8.00 -25.76
CA GLU A 147 11.81 -8.39 -26.61
C GLU A 147 11.36 -8.68 -28.05
N SER A 148 10.27 -9.43 -28.23
CA SER A 148 9.66 -9.67 -29.55
C SER A 148 9.22 -8.37 -30.22
N LYS A 149 8.56 -7.47 -29.47
CA LYS A 149 8.15 -6.15 -30.00
C LYS A 149 9.36 -5.35 -30.47
N SER A 150 10.44 -5.29 -29.70
CA SER A 150 11.66 -4.57 -30.07
C SER A 150 12.29 -5.15 -31.34
N LYS A 151 12.44 -6.48 -31.41
CA LYS A 151 13.00 -7.15 -32.59
C LYS A 151 12.18 -6.91 -33.86
N THR A 152 10.85 -6.99 -33.74
CA THR A 152 9.94 -6.69 -34.86
C THR A 152 10.04 -5.24 -35.30
N LEU A 153 10.14 -4.31 -34.34
CA LEU A 153 10.28 -2.89 -34.62
C LEU A 153 11.62 -2.59 -35.32
N ASP A 154 12.73 -3.19 -34.89
CA ASP A 154 14.02 -3.06 -35.56
C ASP A 154 13.99 -3.64 -36.98
N THR A 155 13.30 -4.77 -37.16
CA THR A 155 13.09 -5.36 -38.49
C THR A 155 12.32 -4.43 -39.41
N ILE A 156 11.24 -3.82 -38.91
CA ILE A 156 10.45 -2.84 -39.67
C ILE A 156 11.31 -1.63 -40.07
N LYS A 157 12.11 -1.08 -39.15
CA LYS A 157 13.02 0.03 -39.47
C LYS A 157 14.00 -0.32 -40.58
N ASN A 158 14.65 -1.48 -40.47
CA ASN A 158 15.63 -1.93 -41.47
C ASN A 158 14.97 -2.09 -42.85
N ASN A 159 13.77 -2.66 -42.91
CA ASN A 159 13.03 -2.82 -44.16
C ASN A 159 12.58 -1.48 -44.77
N ILE A 160 12.20 -0.49 -43.94
CA ILE A 160 11.85 0.85 -44.42
C ILE A 160 13.08 1.55 -45.00
N GLU A 161 14.24 1.45 -44.35
CA GLU A 161 15.49 2.02 -44.87
C GLU A 161 15.91 1.32 -46.18
N GLU A 162 15.82 0.00 -46.26
CA GLU A 162 16.09 -0.74 -47.50
C GLU A 162 15.13 -0.31 -48.63
N LEU A 163 13.83 -0.24 -48.34
CA LEU A 163 12.82 0.25 -49.29
C LEU A 163 13.13 1.68 -49.74
N LYS A 164 13.55 2.55 -48.83
CA LYS A 164 13.94 3.93 -49.14
C LYS A 164 15.11 3.98 -50.12
N HIS A 165 16.13 3.15 -49.94
CA HIS A 165 17.23 3.06 -50.90
C HIS A 165 16.76 2.57 -52.28
N ILE A 166 15.88 1.58 -52.34
CA ILE A 166 15.32 1.07 -53.61
C ILE A 166 14.50 2.15 -54.32
N VAL A 167 13.58 2.79 -53.60
CA VAL A 167 12.73 3.86 -54.13
C VAL A 167 13.58 5.01 -54.67
N ASN A 168 14.66 5.38 -53.96
CA ASN A 168 15.58 6.41 -54.44
C ASN A 168 16.28 6.01 -55.74
N ILE A 169 16.69 4.74 -55.92
CA ILE A 169 17.31 4.28 -57.17
C ILE A 169 16.31 4.35 -58.33
N ILE A 170 15.07 3.89 -58.12
CA ILE A 170 14.00 3.92 -59.14
C ILE A 170 13.70 5.38 -59.55
N ASN A 171 13.54 6.26 -58.56
CA ASN A 171 13.22 7.67 -58.83
C ASN A 171 14.38 8.45 -59.49
N LEU A 172 15.62 7.95 -59.43
CA LEU A 172 16.74 8.51 -60.19
C LEU A 172 16.64 8.19 -61.69
N GLU A 173 16.06 7.04 -62.05
CA GLU A 173 15.83 6.63 -63.44
C GLU A 173 14.74 7.48 -64.10
N ASP A 174 13.63 7.75 -63.41
CA ASP A 174 12.50 8.54 -63.95
C ASP A 174 12.84 10.03 -64.19
N ARG A 175 13.85 10.56 -63.50
CA ARG A 175 14.22 11.99 -63.54
C ARG A 175 15.04 12.42 -64.76
N GLU A 176 15.30 11.52 -65.71
CA GLU A 176 15.96 11.85 -66.96
C GLU A 176 15.06 12.69 -67.91
N SER A 177 13.78 12.89 -67.56
CA SER A 177 12.76 13.41 -68.49
C SER A 177 12.28 14.85 -68.25
N ASP A 178 12.29 15.40 -67.02
CA ASP A 178 11.67 16.71 -66.76
C ASP A 178 12.49 17.59 -65.81
N SER A 179 13.13 18.61 -66.38
CA SER A 179 13.79 19.70 -65.66
C SER A 179 12.81 20.86 -65.41
N GLU A 180 11.96 20.77 -64.39
CA GLU A 180 11.32 21.98 -63.84
C GLU A 180 11.35 21.98 -62.31
N ASP A 181 12.21 22.86 -61.79
CA ASP A 181 12.33 23.23 -60.38
C ASP A 181 11.03 23.85 -59.88
N ASN A 182 10.32 23.16 -58.99
CA ASN A 182 9.32 23.80 -58.13
C ASN A 182 9.61 23.48 -56.67
N ASN A 183 10.38 24.40 -56.08
CA ASN A 183 10.90 24.36 -54.73
C ASN A 183 9.80 24.80 -53.74
N ASN A 184 8.94 23.87 -53.32
CA ASN A 184 7.94 24.12 -52.28
C ASN A 184 8.43 23.56 -50.94
N ASN A 185 9.07 24.45 -50.17
CA ASN A 185 9.43 24.23 -48.77
C ASN A 185 8.16 24.11 -47.90
N SER A 186 7.60 22.90 -47.78
CA SER A 186 6.66 22.61 -46.69
C SER A 186 7.46 22.33 -45.43
N ALA A 187 7.15 23.07 -44.36
CA ALA A 187 7.82 22.97 -43.07
C ALA A 187 7.84 21.52 -42.56
N ASP A 188 9.06 21.01 -42.42
CA ASP A 188 9.35 19.67 -41.97
C ASP A 188 9.21 19.60 -40.44
N THR A 189 8.18 18.91 -39.96
CA THR A 189 7.96 18.72 -38.53
C THR A 189 8.64 17.43 -38.08
N THR A 190 9.51 17.54 -37.07
CA THR A 190 10.30 16.44 -36.49
C THR A 190 9.46 15.20 -36.09
N SER A 191 8.15 15.37 -35.86
CA SER A 191 7.21 14.29 -35.56
C SER A 191 6.96 13.32 -36.72
N SER A 192 7.19 13.73 -37.97
CA SER A 192 6.85 12.94 -39.16
C SER A 192 7.79 11.75 -39.41
N TYR A 193 8.96 11.77 -38.75
CA TYR A 193 10.01 10.75 -38.83
C TYR A 193 9.92 9.68 -37.73
N SER A 194 8.99 9.80 -36.79
CA SER A 194 8.88 8.81 -35.73
C SER A 194 8.41 7.47 -36.28
N ILE A 195 8.91 6.37 -35.72
CA ILE A 195 8.47 5.03 -36.10
C ILE A 195 6.97 4.87 -35.88
N GLU A 196 6.43 5.50 -34.83
CA GLU A 196 5.01 5.50 -34.53
C GLU A 196 4.20 6.10 -35.68
N SER A 197 4.65 7.23 -36.25
CA SER A 197 4.00 7.85 -37.41
C SER A 197 4.11 7.00 -38.66
N ILE A 198 5.26 6.34 -38.88
CA ILE A 198 5.45 5.45 -40.04
C ILE A 198 4.56 4.21 -39.91
N MET A 199 4.47 3.63 -38.71
CA MET A 199 3.65 2.45 -38.43
C MET A 199 2.16 2.74 -38.54
N GLU A 200 1.73 3.93 -38.09
CA GLU A 200 0.36 4.41 -38.29
C GLU A 200 0.04 4.59 -39.79
N SER A 201 0.96 5.16 -40.57
CA SER A 201 0.80 5.29 -42.02
C SER A 201 0.78 3.94 -42.75
N LEU A 202 1.59 2.97 -42.33
CA LEU A 202 1.56 1.60 -42.87
C LEU A 202 0.17 0.96 -42.66
N ASN A 203 -0.43 1.15 -41.48
CA ASN A 203 -1.77 0.63 -41.19
C ASN A 203 -2.88 1.33 -41.99
N LYS A 204 -2.68 2.60 -42.36
CA LYS A 204 -3.64 3.41 -43.14
C LYS A 204 -3.51 3.22 -44.66
N SER A 205 -2.35 2.76 -45.12
CA SER A 205 -2.05 2.63 -46.54
C SER A 205 -2.54 1.30 -47.09
N ASN A 206 -3.38 1.34 -48.12
CA ASN A 206 -3.93 0.12 -48.74
C ASN A 206 -2.97 -0.52 -49.76
N SER A 207 -1.87 0.17 -50.10
CA SER A 207 -0.87 -0.30 -51.05
C SER A 207 0.50 0.31 -50.77
N LEU A 208 1.55 -0.32 -51.29
CA LEU A 208 2.92 0.21 -51.22
C LEU A 208 3.02 1.61 -51.85
N LEU A 209 2.33 1.83 -52.97
CA LEU A 209 2.36 3.09 -53.70
C LEU A 209 1.70 4.22 -52.91
N SER A 210 0.54 3.96 -52.30
CA SER A 210 -0.12 4.95 -51.42
C SER A 210 0.70 5.23 -50.16
N PHE A 211 1.43 4.25 -49.64
CA PHE A 211 2.38 4.44 -48.55
C PHE A 211 3.54 5.36 -48.95
N ILE A 212 4.19 5.09 -50.09
CA ILE A 212 5.31 5.91 -50.60
C ILE A 212 4.84 7.34 -50.84
N GLU A 213 3.72 7.55 -51.55
CA GLU A 213 3.16 8.88 -51.81
C GLU A 213 2.83 9.65 -50.51
N SER A 214 2.25 8.96 -49.52
CA SER A 214 1.90 9.59 -48.24
C SER A 214 3.12 10.04 -47.42
N LYS A 215 4.31 9.50 -47.72
CA LYS A 215 5.57 9.77 -47.02
C LYS A 215 6.68 10.30 -47.94
N ASP A 216 6.35 10.67 -49.18
CA ASP A 216 7.30 11.09 -50.21
C ASP A 216 8.13 12.30 -49.77
N LYS A 217 7.48 13.26 -49.11
CA LYS A 217 8.13 14.47 -48.59
C LYS A 217 8.98 14.26 -47.32
N THR A 218 8.94 13.08 -46.73
CA THR A 218 9.59 12.79 -45.43
C THR A 218 10.54 11.59 -45.55
N VAL A 219 10.04 10.38 -45.37
CA VAL A 219 10.83 9.13 -45.39
C VAL A 219 11.52 8.93 -46.73
N PHE A 220 10.84 9.23 -47.83
CA PHE A 220 11.32 8.98 -49.20
C PHE A 220 11.82 10.23 -49.92
N ASN A 221 12.16 11.31 -49.20
CA ASN A 221 12.51 12.57 -49.81
C ASN A 221 13.81 12.47 -50.63
N ILE A 222 13.66 12.41 -51.96
CA ILE A 222 14.73 12.28 -52.95
C ILE A 222 15.64 13.52 -52.96
N SER A 223 15.11 14.71 -52.63
CA SER A 223 15.85 15.97 -52.74
C SER A 223 17.10 16.00 -51.85
N ALA A 224 17.06 15.33 -50.70
CA ALA A 224 18.21 15.19 -49.81
C ALA A 224 19.34 14.35 -50.42
N PHE A 225 19.01 13.40 -51.31
CA PHE A 225 19.98 12.51 -51.96
C PHE A 225 20.69 13.17 -53.14
N THR A 226 20.04 14.13 -53.80
CA THR A 226 20.57 14.80 -55.01
C THR A 226 21.45 16.03 -54.73
N ASN A 227 21.53 16.50 -53.49
CA ASN A 227 22.37 17.66 -53.16
C ASN A 227 23.87 17.41 -53.36
N ASP A 228 24.31 16.15 -53.40
CA ASP A 228 25.69 15.74 -53.73
C ASP A 228 25.95 15.57 -55.25
N LYS A 229 25.01 15.97 -56.12
CA LYS A 229 25.15 15.87 -57.60
C LYS A 229 26.42 16.55 -58.14
N SER A 230 27.02 17.51 -57.43
CA SER A 230 28.24 18.20 -57.88
C SER A 230 29.46 17.28 -58.05
N SER A 231 29.43 16.07 -57.50
CA SER A 231 30.56 15.12 -57.55
C SER A 231 30.50 14.10 -58.69
N TYR A 232 29.38 13.97 -59.42
CA TYR A 232 29.20 12.93 -60.45
C TYR A 232 29.17 13.53 -61.85
N LYS A 233 29.85 12.87 -62.79
CA LYS A 233 30.00 13.36 -64.18
C LYS A 233 28.76 13.11 -65.05
N ASP A 234 27.98 12.07 -64.74
CA ASP A 234 26.76 11.68 -65.45
C ASP A 234 25.78 10.96 -64.50
N LEU A 235 24.50 10.88 -64.90
CA LEU A 235 23.44 10.21 -64.15
C LEU A 235 23.72 8.71 -63.98
N GLU A 236 24.31 8.10 -65.01
CA GLU A 236 24.66 6.68 -65.02
C GLU A 236 25.66 6.35 -63.89
N SER A 237 26.66 7.20 -63.64
CA SER A 237 27.58 7.03 -62.50
C SER A 237 26.89 7.16 -61.15
N LEU A 238 25.88 8.03 -61.03
CA LEU A 238 25.11 8.23 -59.79
C LEU A 238 24.20 7.03 -59.50
N ILE A 239 23.56 6.47 -60.53
CA ILE A 239 22.77 5.25 -60.43
C ILE A 239 23.69 4.07 -60.04
N LEU A 240 24.84 3.95 -60.69
CA LEU A 240 25.81 2.89 -60.41
C LEU A 240 26.35 2.96 -58.98
N ASP A 241 26.67 4.16 -58.49
CA ASP A 241 27.11 4.38 -57.10
C ASP A 241 25.99 4.08 -56.09
N SER A 242 24.75 4.47 -56.38
CA SER A 242 23.58 4.19 -55.53
C SER A 242 23.32 2.68 -55.43
N ILE A 243 23.39 1.96 -56.56
CA ILE A 243 23.30 0.48 -56.62
C ILE A 243 24.46 -0.16 -55.86
N HIS A 244 25.67 0.37 -56.01
CA HIS A 244 26.84 -0.13 -55.30
C HIS A 244 26.71 0.04 -53.78
N LYS A 245 26.28 1.21 -53.29
CA LYS A 245 26.01 1.50 -51.87
C LYS A 245 24.92 0.58 -51.30
N TYR A 246 23.80 0.44 -52.02
CA TYR A 246 22.75 -0.50 -51.66
C TYR A 246 23.31 -1.93 -51.50
N ASN A 247 24.07 -2.40 -52.48
CA ASN A 247 24.65 -3.74 -52.45
C ASN A 247 25.65 -3.91 -51.29
N GLN A 248 26.44 -2.88 -50.94
CA GLN A 248 27.35 -2.96 -49.79
C GLN A 248 26.60 -3.07 -48.46
N GLN A 249 25.48 -2.36 -48.32
CA GLN A 249 24.74 -2.25 -47.06
C GLN A 249 23.76 -3.42 -46.85
N PHE A 250 23.02 -3.83 -47.88
CA PHE A 250 21.89 -4.77 -47.73
C PHE A 250 22.10 -6.14 -48.40
N LYS A 251 23.03 -6.28 -49.35
CA LYS A 251 23.26 -7.58 -50.02
C LYS A 251 23.89 -8.63 -49.09
N LYS A 252 24.62 -8.19 -48.06
CA LYS A 252 25.17 -9.08 -47.02
C LYS A 252 24.10 -9.55 -46.01
N SER A 253 23.00 -8.82 -45.85
CA SER A 253 21.91 -9.18 -44.93
C SER A 253 20.86 -10.10 -45.55
N LEU A 254 20.77 -10.20 -46.89
CA LEU A 254 19.83 -11.09 -47.59
C LEU A 254 19.98 -12.58 -47.22
N ILE A 255 21.14 -13.00 -46.70
CA ILE A 255 21.40 -14.41 -46.32
C ILE A 255 20.72 -14.78 -44.97
N LYS A 256 20.12 -13.82 -44.25
CA LYS A 256 19.37 -14.05 -43.01
C LYS A 256 17.96 -13.47 -43.06
N SER A 257 17.22 -13.68 -44.16
CA SER A 257 15.76 -13.46 -44.13
C SER A 257 15.08 -14.55 -43.28
N ASN A 258 15.32 -14.51 -41.97
CA ASN A 258 14.44 -15.18 -41.03
C ASN A 258 13.12 -14.43 -41.15
N LYS A 259 12.09 -15.07 -41.71
CA LYS A 259 10.72 -14.61 -41.48
C LYS A 259 10.60 -14.30 -39.98
N PRO A 260 9.94 -13.20 -39.58
CA PRO A 260 9.67 -12.99 -38.17
C PRO A 260 9.00 -14.26 -37.68
N ASP A 261 9.66 -14.95 -36.74
CA ASP A 261 9.14 -16.17 -36.16
C ASP A 261 7.70 -15.87 -35.74
N THR A 262 6.78 -16.75 -36.13
CA THR A 262 5.38 -16.65 -35.73
C THR A 262 5.37 -16.36 -34.24
N PRO A 263 4.78 -15.24 -33.79
CA PRO A 263 4.89 -14.84 -32.40
C PRO A 263 4.48 -16.03 -31.54
N PRO A 264 5.30 -16.42 -30.53
CA PRO A 264 4.96 -17.51 -29.65
C PRO A 264 3.53 -17.29 -29.14
N ASP A 265 2.74 -18.36 -29.10
CA ASP A 265 1.38 -18.28 -28.57
C ASP A 265 1.48 -18.01 -27.06
N TYR A 266 1.48 -16.72 -26.70
CA TYR A 266 1.52 -16.23 -25.32
C TYR A 266 0.14 -16.38 -24.65
N GLN A 267 -0.50 -17.53 -24.82
CA GLN A 267 -1.76 -17.84 -24.16
C GLN A 267 -1.50 -18.05 -22.68
N LEU A 268 -1.87 -17.05 -21.87
CA LEU A 268 -2.02 -17.21 -20.45
C LEU A 268 -3.18 -18.20 -20.21
N LYS A 269 -2.85 -19.43 -19.83
CA LYS A 269 -3.82 -20.36 -19.26
C LYS A 269 -4.15 -19.88 -17.84
N THR A 270 -5.03 -18.89 -17.74
CA THR A 270 -5.61 -18.50 -16.46
C THR A 270 -6.84 -19.35 -16.22
N GLU A 271 -6.81 -20.16 -15.17
CA GLU A 271 -8.05 -20.60 -14.54
C GLU A 271 -8.80 -19.35 -14.04
N SER A 272 -10.13 -19.35 -14.18
CA SER A 272 -10.94 -18.21 -13.77
C SER A 272 -10.77 -17.94 -12.28
N ILE A 273 -10.18 -16.78 -11.95
CA ILE A 273 -10.05 -16.35 -10.56
C ILE A 273 -11.48 -16.08 -10.04
N ASN A 274 -11.87 -16.78 -8.99
CA ASN A 274 -13.16 -16.55 -8.32
C ASN A 274 -13.16 -15.15 -7.69
N THR A 275 -13.74 -14.19 -8.40
CA THR A 275 -13.81 -12.76 -8.00
C THR A 275 -14.88 -12.47 -6.95
N THR A 276 -15.64 -13.48 -6.52
CA THR A 276 -16.73 -13.32 -5.54
C THR A 276 -16.19 -12.80 -4.20
N MET A 277 -15.05 -13.31 -3.75
CA MET A 277 -14.40 -12.83 -2.51
C MET A 277 -13.81 -11.41 -2.63
N ILE A 278 -13.38 -10.99 -3.81
CA ILE A 278 -12.87 -9.62 -4.05
C ILE A 278 -14.01 -8.60 -3.94
N LYS A 279 -15.21 -8.97 -4.41
CA LYS A 279 -16.42 -8.13 -4.28
C LYS A 279 -16.88 -8.01 -2.83
N GLU A 280 -16.80 -9.10 -2.07
CA GLU A 280 -17.14 -9.10 -0.63
C GLU A 280 -16.16 -8.27 0.22
N MET A 281 -14.86 -8.29 -0.09
CA MET A 281 -13.88 -7.46 0.62
C MET A 281 -14.06 -5.95 0.38
N LYS A 282 -14.44 -5.52 -0.84
CA LYS A 282 -14.76 -4.10 -1.11
C LYS A 282 -15.94 -3.61 -0.27
N PHE A 283 -16.96 -4.45 -0.10
CA PHE A 283 -18.13 -4.12 0.70
C PHE A 283 -17.80 -3.96 2.20
N LEU A 284 -16.90 -4.80 2.73
CA LEU A 284 -16.41 -4.66 4.10
C LEU A 284 -15.55 -3.40 4.29
N GLN A 285 -14.71 -3.06 3.32
CA GLN A 285 -13.84 -1.89 3.41
C GLN A 285 -14.62 -0.56 3.38
N GLU A 286 -15.71 -0.50 2.63
CA GLU A 286 -16.64 0.65 2.61
C GLU A 286 -17.44 0.79 3.90
N SER A 287 -17.71 -0.31 4.62
CA SER A 287 -18.47 -0.29 5.87
C SER A 287 -17.63 0.12 7.09
N TYR A 288 -16.31 -0.04 7.05
CA TYR A 288 -15.39 0.47 8.09
C TYR A 288 -14.97 1.94 7.89
N SER A 289 -15.28 2.57 6.75
CA SER A 289 -14.96 3.98 6.49
C SER A 289 -15.96 4.97 7.10
N TRP A 290 -16.99 4.49 7.81
CA TRP A 290 -18.04 5.28 8.44
C TRP A 290 -18.05 5.21 9.99
N LEU A 291 -16.96 4.70 10.60
CA LEU A 291 -16.69 4.75 12.04
C LEU A 291 -15.43 5.56 12.30
#